data_AF-A0A7W7LNS3-F1
#
_entry.id   AF-A0A7W7LNS3-F1
#
_cell.length_a   1.000
_cell.length_b   1.000
_cell.length_c   1.000
_cell.angle_alpha   90.00
_cell.angle_beta   90.00
_cell.angle_gamma   90.00
#
_symmetry.space_group_name_H-M   'P 1'
#
loop_
_entity.id
_entity.type
_entity.pdbx_description
1 polymer ?
#
loop_
_entity_poly.entity_id
_entity_poly.type
_entity_poly.pdbx_seq_one_letter_code
_entity_poly.pdbx_strand_id
1 'polypeptide(L)'
;MSSTNTPRRHARAMDLPGYCTPPRVRDIATHAGSWGWTESHHVAQDDEGRLWADGTAHPKAAPSAPRNLQRLLTWSEHGLAVYVPRDGYRLLERIDGPVDERWVPIASVMPELPAYARDE
;
A
#
# COMPACT_ATOMS: atom_id res chain seq x y z
N MET A 1 2.32 13.80 -35.87
CA MET A 1 1.71 13.05 -34.75
C MET A 1 2.84 12.39 -33.99
N SER A 2 3.27 12.97 -32.87
CA SER A 2 4.27 12.36 -32.01
C SER A 2 3.78 12.48 -30.58
N SER A 3 2.86 11.58 -30.20
CA SER A 3 2.59 11.33 -28.80
C SER A 3 3.80 10.56 -28.28
N THR A 4 4.75 11.29 -27.69
CA THR A 4 5.74 10.71 -26.79
C THR A 4 4.96 10.00 -25.69
N ASN A 5 4.84 8.69 -25.82
CA ASN A 5 4.31 7.82 -24.78
C ASN A 5 5.40 7.72 -23.70
N THR A 6 5.63 8.82 -22.99
CA THR A 6 6.39 8.78 -21.75
C THR A 6 5.60 7.82 -20.87
N PRO A 7 6.18 6.69 -20.40
CA PRO A 7 5.47 5.80 -19.50
C PRO A 7 5.00 6.68 -18.34
N ARG A 8 3.68 6.87 -18.23
CA ARG A 8 3.11 7.68 -17.15
C ARG A 8 3.65 7.09 -15.86
N ARG A 9 4.53 7.84 -15.18
CA ARG A 9 4.99 7.52 -13.83
C ARG A 9 3.71 7.33 -13.02
N HIS A 10 3.46 6.11 -12.55
CA HIS A 10 2.29 5.85 -11.71
C HIS A 10 2.43 6.73 -10.49
N ALA A 11 1.38 7.49 -10.16
CA ALA A 11 1.43 8.48 -9.10
C ALA A 11 1.82 7.80 -7.79
N ARG A 12 2.79 8.36 -7.07
CA ARG A 12 3.05 7.93 -5.71
C ARG A 12 1.97 8.56 -4.81
N ALA A 13 1.70 7.94 -3.67
CA ALA A 13 0.83 8.55 -2.64
C ALA A 13 1.25 10.00 -2.33
N MET A 14 2.56 10.27 -2.38
CA MET A 14 3.17 11.59 -2.18
C MET A 14 2.85 12.65 -3.23
N ASP A 15 2.43 12.23 -4.43
CA ASP A 15 2.25 13.12 -5.58
C ASP A 15 0.83 13.72 -5.63
N LEU A 16 -0.02 13.41 -4.63
CA LEU A 16 -1.41 13.84 -4.60
C LEU A 16 -1.54 15.34 -4.24
N PRO A 17 -2.22 16.16 -5.06
CA PRO A 17 -2.39 17.59 -4.81
C PRO A 17 -3.14 17.86 -3.50
N GLY A 18 -2.69 18.85 -2.73
CA GLY A 18 -3.39 19.32 -1.52
C GLY A 18 -2.85 18.79 -0.20
N TYR A 19 -1.86 17.90 -0.21
CA TYR A 19 -1.26 17.37 1.02
C TYR A 19 0.14 17.97 1.26
N CYS A 20 0.31 18.75 2.34
CA CYS A 20 1.61 19.30 2.75
C CYS A 20 2.58 18.23 3.33
N THR A 21 2.05 17.05 3.63
CA THR A 21 2.74 15.86 4.15
C THR A 21 2.31 14.65 3.32
N PRO A 22 3.03 13.51 3.33
CA PRO A 22 2.50 12.26 2.80
C PRO A 22 1.04 12.05 3.25
N PRO A 23 0.08 11.75 2.36
CA PRO A 23 -1.27 11.42 2.80
C PRO A 23 -1.29 10.07 3.51
N ARG A 24 -2.28 9.85 4.37
CA ARG A 24 -2.45 8.57 5.06
C ARG A 24 -3.08 7.54 4.14
N VAL A 25 -2.95 6.26 4.48
CA VAL A 25 -3.62 5.15 3.76
C VAL A 25 -5.12 5.40 3.54
N ARG A 26 -5.82 5.94 4.54
CA ARG A 26 -7.26 6.25 4.42
C ARG A 26 -7.56 7.43 3.49
N ASP A 27 -6.65 8.39 3.39
CA ASP A 27 -6.85 9.64 2.62
C ASP A 27 -6.77 9.39 1.11
N ILE A 28 -6.11 8.30 0.72
CA ILE A 28 -5.83 7.95 -0.68
C ILE A 28 -6.62 6.73 -1.16
N ALA A 29 -7.48 6.18 -0.30
CA ALA A 29 -8.38 5.06 -0.60
C ALA A 29 -9.20 5.26 -1.88
N THR A 30 -9.47 6.51 -2.26
CA THR A 30 -10.28 6.92 -3.42
C THR A 30 -9.46 7.39 -4.63
N HIS A 31 -8.13 7.38 -4.56
CA HIS A 31 -7.24 7.92 -5.59
C HIS A 31 -6.54 6.80 -6.36
N ALA A 32 -7.27 6.18 -7.29
CA ALA A 32 -6.76 5.09 -8.13
C ALA A 32 -5.46 5.48 -8.86
N GLY A 33 -4.53 4.52 -8.96
CA GLY A 33 -3.21 4.71 -9.55
C GLY A 33 -2.14 5.19 -8.56
N SER A 34 -2.52 5.49 -7.32
CA SER A 34 -1.59 5.82 -6.24
C SER A 34 -0.94 4.54 -5.68
N TRP A 35 0.27 4.67 -5.12
CA TRP A 35 0.94 3.57 -4.40
C TRP A 35 1.99 4.08 -3.40
N GLY A 36 2.40 3.23 -2.46
CA GLY A 36 3.47 3.52 -1.52
C GLY A 36 3.85 2.35 -0.63
N TRP A 37 5.07 2.38 -0.11
CA TRP A 37 5.61 1.40 0.82
C TRP A 37 5.23 1.70 2.26
N THR A 38 4.91 0.65 3.02
CA THR A 38 4.68 0.73 4.46
C THR A 38 5.43 -0.38 5.18
N GLU A 39 5.64 -0.18 6.49
CA GLU A 39 6.28 -1.15 7.37
C GLU A 39 5.31 -2.30 7.72
N SER A 40 5.86 -3.46 8.08
CA SER A 40 5.05 -4.67 8.32
C SER A 40 4.00 -4.50 9.41
N HIS A 41 4.27 -3.70 10.45
CA HIS A 41 3.32 -3.43 11.53
C HIS A 41 2.12 -2.55 11.11
N HIS A 42 2.15 -1.99 9.91
CA HIS A 42 1.00 -1.28 9.33
C HIS A 42 0.13 -2.18 8.44
N VAL A 43 0.43 -3.47 8.35
CA VAL A 43 -0.43 -4.45 7.70
C VAL A 43 -0.66 -5.62 8.66
N ALA A 44 -1.93 -5.90 8.93
CA ALA A 44 -2.32 -6.92 9.88
C ALA A 44 -3.32 -7.91 9.27
N GLN A 45 -3.51 -9.03 9.96
CA GLN A 45 -4.48 -10.06 9.64
C GLN A 45 -5.49 -10.21 10.78
N ASP A 46 -6.78 -10.35 10.46
CA ASP A 46 -7.80 -10.71 11.46
C ASP A 46 -7.91 -12.23 11.67
N ASP A 47 -8.78 -12.66 12.58
CA ASP A 47 -8.97 -14.06 12.91
C ASP A 47 -9.57 -14.90 11.77
N GLU A 48 -10.27 -14.25 10.82
CA GLU A 48 -10.76 -14.89 9.60
C GLU A 48 -9.73 -14.95 8.47
N GLY A 49 -8.52 -14.42 8.71
CA GLY A 49 -7.43 -14.43 7.75
C GLY A 49 -7.48 -13.29 6.72
N ARG A 50 -8.39 -12.32 6.87
CA ARG A 50 -8.47 -11.14 6.00
C ARG A 50 -7.38 -10.15 6.36
N LEU A 51 -6.88 -9.44 5.34
CA LEU A 51 -5.82 -8.47 5.50
C LEU A 51 -6.37 -7.06 5.64
N TRP A 52 -5.70 -6.28 6.48
CA TRP A 52 -6.05 -4.91 6.82
C TRP A 52 -4.80 -4.04 6.80
N ALA A 53 -4.94 -2.79 6.35
CA ALA A 53 -3.89 -1.79 6.44
C ALA A 53 -4.25 -0.76 7.50
N ASP A 54 -3.25 -0.30 8.25
CA ASP A 54 -3.40 0.80 9.19
C ASP A 54 -3.73 2.08 8.43
N GLY A 55 -4.97 2.55 8.54
CA GLY A 55 -5.46 3.73 7.84
C GLY A 55 -4.77 5.03 8.27
N THR A 56 -4.02 5.02 9.37
CA THR A 56 -3.26 6.19 9.85
C THR A 56 -1.81 6.21 9.36
N ALA A 57 -1.33 5.10 8.80
CA ALA A 57 0.02 4.99 8.27
C ALA A 57 0.24 5.93 7.09
N HIS A 58 1.47 6.44 6.96
CA HIS A 58 1.89 7.34 5.90
C HIS A 58 2.82 6.58 4.92
N PRO A 59 2.33 6.18 3.73
CA PRO A 59 3.14 5.43 2.77
C PRO A 59 4.32 6.25 2.24
N LYS A 60 5.44 5.57 1.98
CA LYS A 60 6.70 6.17 1.51
C LYS A 60 6.97 5.80 0.05
N ALA A 61 7.71 6.66 -0.66
CA ALA A 61 8.03 6.45 -2.08
C ALA A 61 9.00 5.29 -2.32
N ALA A 62 9.97 5.10 -1.41
CA ALA A 62 11.01 4.08 -1.51
C ALA A 62 11.00 3.18 -0.26
N PRO A 63 11.42 1.91 -0.38
CA PRO A 63 11.52 1.02 0.76
C PRO A 63 12.57 1.55 1.75
N SER A 64 12.11 1.98 2.92
CA SER A 64 12.99 2.51 3.98
C SER A 64 13.56 1.42 4.91
N ALA A 65 13.08 0.17 4.76
CA ALA A 65 13.50 -0.97 5.57
C ALA A 65 13.74 -2.22 4.69
N PRO A 66 14.32 -3.29 5.25
CA PRO A 66 14.50 -4.56 4.55
C PRO A 66 13.22 -5.07 3.88
N ARG A 67 13.34 -5.70 2.70
CA ARG A 67 12.19 -6.12 1.87
C ARG A 67 11.17 -6.94 2.63
N ASN A 68 11.59 -7.91 3.46
CA ASN A 68 10.70 -8.74 4.27
C ASN A 68 9.90 -7.95 5.34
N LEU A 69 10.36 -6.77 5.72
CA LEU A 69 9.70 -5.85 6.66
C LEU A 69 8.89 -4.75 5.96
N GLN A 70 8.77 -4.80 4.63
CA GLN A 70 8.06 -3.81 3.83
C GLN A 70 6.89 -4.42 3.06
N ARG A 71 5.84 -3.64 2.87
CA ARG A 71 4.63 -4.00 2.13
C ARG A 71 4.33 -2.88 1.15
N LEU A 72 4.02 -3.22 -0.09
CA LEU A 72 3.59 -2.22 -1.06
C LEU A 72 2.07 -2.16 -1.03
N LEU A 73 1.53 -0.98 -0.77
CA LEU A 73 0.11 -0.68 -0.89
C LEU A 73 -0.15 0.00 -2.24
N THR A 74 -1.18 -0.44 -2.94
CA THR A 74 -1.59 0.12 -4.24
C THR A 74 -3.09 0.38 -4.23
N TRP A 75 -3.49 1.51 -4.79
CA TRP A 75 -4.88 1.94 -4.81
C TRP A 75 -5.43 1.76 -6.22
N SER A 76 -6.39 0.85 -6.36
CA SER A 76 -7.08 0.59 -7.62
C SER A 76 -8.53 1.05 -7.56
N GLU A 77 -9.22 1.05 -8.69
CA GLU A 77 -10.67 1.30 -8.73
C GLU A 77 -11.47 0.23 -7.96
N HIS A 78 -10.87 -0.94 -7.73
CA HIS A 78 -11.46 -2.04 -6.94
C HIS A 78 -11.12 -1.97 -5.45
N GLY A 79 -10.39 -0.93 -5.02
CA GLY A 79 -9.95 -0.73 -3.65
C GLY A 79 -8.45 -0.96 -3.43
N LEU A 80 -8.09 -1.05 -2.15
CA LEU A 80 -6.71 -1.21 -1.70
C LEU A 80 -6.19 -2.61 -1.99
N ALA A 81 -5.03 -2.71 -2.63
CA ALA A 81 -4.31 -3.94 -2.83
C ALA A 81 -2.95 -3.90 -2.13
N VAL A 82 -2.43 -5.08 -1.77
CA VAL A 82 -1.15 -5.20 -1.07
C VAL A 82 -0.25 -6.22 -1.75
N TYR A 83 1.04 -5.92 -1.84
CA TYR A 83 2.06 -6.93 -2.11
C TYR A 83 2.83 -7.20 -0.82
N VAL A 84 2.84 -8.47 -0.44
CA VAL A 84 3.59 -8.99 0.71
C VAL A 84 4.63 -9.98 0.19
N PRO A 85 5.93 -9.76 0.43
CA PRO A 85 6.96 -10.76 0.13
C PRO A 85 6.68 -12.06 0.88
N ARG A 86 7.02 -13.21 0.29
CA ARG A 86 6.72 -14.53 0.86
C ARG A 86 7.16 -14.69 2.32
N ASP A 87 8.37 -14.24 2.65
CA ASP A 87 8.87 -14.31 4.04
C ASP A 87 8.24 -13.25 4.96
N GLY A 88 7.65 -12.21 4.38
CA GLY A 88 6.95 -11.15 5.11
C GLY A 88 5.63 -11.59 5.74
N TYR A 89 4.97 -12.62 5.21
CA TYR A 89 3.72 -13.12 5.81
C TYR A 89 3.89 -13.57 7.27
N ARG A 90 5.10 -14.05 7.63
CA ARG A 90 5.43 -14.47 9.01
C ARG A 90 5.52 -13.29 9.99
N LEU A 91 5.53 -12.06 9.48
CA LEU A 91 5.76 -10.81 10.22
C LEU A 91 4.52 -9.91 10.21
N LEU A 92 3.37 -10.45 9.81
CA LEU A 92 2.10 -9.73 9.89
C LEU A 92 1.62 -9.73 11.34
N GLU A 93 1.19 -8.56 11.79
CA GLU A 93 0.51 -8.46 13.07
C GLU A 93 -0.86 -9.10 13.01
N ARG A 94 -1.36 -9.56 14.15
CA ARG A 94 -2.75 -10.00 14.29
C ARG A 94 -3.56 -8.91 14.95
N ILE A 95 -4.76 -8.66 14.44
CA ILE A 95 -5.74 -7.81 15.11
C ILE A 95 -6.46 -8.70 16.12
N ASP A 96 -6.22 -8.45 17.41
CA ASP A 96 -6.95 -9.12 18.48
C ASP A 96 -8.30 -8.42 18.70
N GLY A 97 -9.40 -9.11 18.44
CA GLY A 97 -10.75 -8.58 18.63
C GLY A 97 -11.34 -7.84 17.42
N PRO A 98 -12.41 -7.06 17.60
CA PRO A 98 -13.13 -6.45 16.49
C PRO A 98 -12.28 -5.40 15.78
N VAL A 99 -12.32 -5.42 14.44
CA VAL A 99 -11.69 -4.41 13.59
C VAL A 99 -12.43 -3.08 13.73
N ASP A 100 -11.71 -2.02 14.12
CA ASP A 100 -12.25 -0.67 14.30
C ASP A 100 -12.02 0.24 13.06
N GLU A 101 -12.40 1.51 13.18
CA GLU A 101 -12.26 2.52 12.11
C GLU A 101 -10.80 2.89 11.77
N ARG A 102 -9.81 2.38 12.51
CA ARG A 102 -8.41 2.57 12.16
C ARG A 102 -8.08 1.83 10.87
N TRP A 103 -8.61 0.62 10.73
CA TRP A 103 -8.20 -0.35 9.73
C TRP A 103 -8.96 -0.20 8.42
N VAL A 104 -8.22 -0.23 7.32
CA VAL A 104 -8.75 -0.18 5.96
C VAL A 104 -8.66 -1.57 5.35
N PRO A 105 -9.74 -2.13 4.80
CA PRO A 105 -9.72 -3.48 4.23
C PRO A 105 -8.84 -3.54 2.99
N ILE A 106 -8.04 -4.59 2.89
CA ILE A 106 -7.28 -4.91 1.68
C ILE A 106 -8.16 -5.81 0.80
N ALA A 107 -8.56 -5.28 -0.36
CA ALA A 107 -9.45 -5.93 -1.31
C ALA A 107 -8.76 -7.04 -2.12
N SER A 108 -7.44 -6.93 -2.36
CA SER A 108 -6.70 -7.97 -3.08
C SER A 108 -5.22 -8.05 -2.70
N VAL A 109 -4.65 -9.23 -2.89
CA VAL A 109 -3.22 -9.50 -2.70
C VAL A 109 -2.56 -9.67 -4.05
N MET A 110 -1.54 -8.87 -4.32
CA MET A 110 -0.76 -8.95 -5.54
C MET A 110 0.27 -10.09 -5.43
N PRO A 111 0.35 -10.99 -6.43
CA PRO A 111 1.29 -12.11 -6.39
C PRO A 111 2.74 -11.67 -6.66
N GLU A 112 2.91 -10.54 -7.35
CA GLU A 112 4.21 -10.01 -7.75
C GLU A 112 4.30 -8.52 -7.47
N LEU A 113 5.54 -8.04 -7.29
CA LEU A 113 5.80 -6.61 -7.18
C LEU A 113 5.57 -5.97 -8.56
N PRO A 114 4.73 -4.94 -8.70
CA PRO A 114 4.49 -4.26 -9.98
C PRO A 114 5.75 -3.53 -10.48
N ALA A 115 5.90 -3.42 -11.80
CA ALA A 115 7.09 -2.85 -12.43
C ALA A 115 7.43 -1.43 -11.97
N TYR A 116 6.42 -0.56 -11.81
CA TYR A 116 6.63 0.82 -11.34
C TYR A 116 7.22 0.92 -9.93
N ALA A 117 7.15 -0.14 -9.13
CA ALA A 117 7.74 -0.21 -7.79
C ALA A 117 9.09 -0.97 -7.78
N ARG A 118 9.55 -1.47 -8.94
CA ARG A 118 10.86 -2.12 -9.11
C ARG A 118 11.96 -1.14 -9.54
N ASP A 119 11.58 -0.03 -10.17
CA ASP A 119 12.49 0.93 -10.81
C ASP A 119 12.93 2.10 -9.87
N GLU A 120 12.73 1.94 -8.55
CA GLU A 120 13.13 2.88 -7.48
C GLU A 120 14.22 2.29 -6.60
#